data_AF-A0A0C2ZU60-F1
#
_entry.id   AF-A0A0C2ZU60-F1
#
_cell.length_a   1.000
_cell.length_b   1.000
_cell.length_c   1.000
_cell.angle_alpha   90.00
_cell.angle_beta   90.00
_cell.angle_gamma   90.00
#
_symmetry.space_group_name_H-M   'P 1'
#
loop_
_entity.id
_entity.type
_entity.pdbx_description
1 polymer ?
#
loop_
_entity_poly.entity_id
_entity_poly.type
_entity_poly.pdbx_seq_one_letter_code
_entity_poly.pdbx_strand_id
1 'polypeptide(L)'
;MSDKFAGGSLTALPIIETQGGDMSAHIAGSFVGGNVEETGHVLSVGDSIGHVWGLKNVQAKEMVEFSSGVHGMCLNLEVDNVGVSIFGNSHLIKEGDTVKCTGQIVDVPVGPGLLGCVVNALGNPIDGKGPIKVIECHASLKAPSILPRHLVNQPMMTGLEPINTMVLADRDHQCEIIIGDRHTGKTVVAINTILNQKCWNDHRDEEKKHYCIYVTAG
;
A
#
# COMPACT_ATOMS: atom_id res chain seq x y z
N MET A 1 -8.49 8.32 -26.11
CA MET A 1 -8.40 9.25 -24.96
C MET A 1 -8.61 8.35 -23.74
N SER A 2 -7.65 8.35 -22.80
CA SER A 2 -7.35 7.34 -21.76
C SER A 2 -6.40 6.22 -22.21
N ASP A 3 -5.12 6.36 -21.87
CA ASP A 3 -4.13 5.27 -21.71
C ASP A 3 -2.82 5.91 -21.20
N LYS A 4 -2.77 6.21 -19.91
CA LYS A 4 -1.54 6.53 -19.17
C LYS A 4 -1.69 5.92 -17.78
N PHE A 5 -0.58 5.45 -17.19
CA PHE A 5 -0.44 4.73 -15.90
C PHE A 5 -0.36 3.20 -16.02
N ALA A 6 0.82 2.72 -16.45
CA ALA A 6 1.25 1.33 -16.32
C ALA A 6 2.28 1.24 -15.17
N GLY A 7 1.86 0.73 -14.01
CA GLY A 7 2.73 0.46 -12.85
C GLY A 7 3.70 -0.71 -13.10
N GLY A 8 4.40 -1.23 -12.11
CA GLY A 8 5.28 -2.39 -12.30
C GLY A 8 5.57 -3.07 -10.98
N SER A 9 5.40 -4.40 -10.92
CA SER A 9 5.80 -5.27 -9.80
C SER A 9 6.62 -6.42 -10.37
N LEU A 10 7.69 -6.80 -9.64
CA LEU A 10 8.44 -8.02 -9.88
C LEU A 10 7.81 -9.19 -9.09
N THR A 11 8.13 -10.39 -9.57
CA THR A 11 7.51 -11.70 -9.43
C THR A 11 7.51 -12.35 -8.05
N ALA A 12 6.46 -13.15 -7.84
CA ALA A 12 6.23 -14.06 -6.72
C ALA A 12 6.99 -15.40 -6.85
N LEU A 13 7.24 -16.00 -5.68
CA LEU A 13 7.58 -17.40 -5.41
C LEU A 13 6.44 -18.36 -5.87
N PRO A 14 6.70 -19.67 -6.01
CA PRO A 14 5.78 -20.57 -6.73
C PRO A 14 4.53 -20.84 -5.90
N ILE A 15 3.37 -20.47 -6.42
CA ILE A 15 2.07 -20.93 -5.95
C ILE A 15 1.71 -22.15 -6.80
N ILE A 16 1.48 -23.29 -6.15
CA ILE A 16 0.96 -24.50 -6.77
C ILE A 16 -0.53 -24.23 -7.06
N GLU A 17 -0.90 -24.18 -8.34
CA GLU A 17 -2.30 -24.19 -8.77
C GLU A 17 -2.89 -25.59 -8.50
N THR A 18 -3.73 -25.72 -7.49
CA THR A 18 -4.72 -26.80 -7.45
C THR A 18 -5.88 -26.42 -8.36
N GLN A 19 -5.98 -27.09 -9.51
CA GLN A 19 -7.24 -27.16 -10.24
C GLN A 19 -8.23 -28.00 -9.42
N GLY A 20 -9.31 -27.37 -8.99
CA GLY A 20 -10.41 -28.05 -8.32
C GLY A 20 -11.48 -27.04 -7.97
N GLY A 21 -12.59 -27.05 -8.71
CA GLY A 21 -13.74 -26.23 -8.39
C GLY A 21 -14.30 -26.61 -7.02
N ASP A 22 -14.41 -25.63 -6.13
CA ASP A 22 -15.21 -25.77 -4.92
C ASP A 22 -16.53 -25.03 -5.10
N MET A 23 -17.58 -25.84 -5.18
CA MET A 23 -18.97 -25.42 -5.08
C MET A 23 -19.18 -24.69 -3.74
N SER A 24 -19.79 -23.52 -3.83
CA SER A 24 -20.36 -22.78 -2.70
C SER A 24 -21.28 -23.66 -1.86
N ALA A 25 -20.79 -24.13 -0.72
CA ALA A 25 -21.61 -24.73 0.32
C ALA A 25 -22.26 -23.62 1.16
N HIS A 26 -23.47 -23.21 0.78
CA HIS A 26 -24.36 -22.48 1.68
C HIS A 26 -24.80 -23.40 2.82
N ILE A 27 -24.39 -23.11 4.05
CA ILE A 27 -24.98 -23.71 5.24
C ILE A 27 -25.78 -22.63 5.96
N ALA A 28 -27.10 -22.74 5.86
CA ALA A 28 -28.06 -21.97 6.62
C ALA A 28 -28.00 -22.40 8.10
N GLY A 29 -27.44 -21.53 8.94
CA GLY A 29 -27.49 -21.64 10.40
C GLY A 29 -28.36 -20.54 10.99
N SER A 30 -29.35 -20.94 11.79
CA SER A 30 -30.47 -20.15 12.33
C SER A 30 -30.12 -18.77 12.94
N PHE A 31 -31.01 -17.81 12.70
CA PHE A 31 -30.93 -16.40 13.06
C PHE A 31 -31.08 -16.11 14.58
N VAL A 32 -30.24 -15.19 15.08
CA VAL A 32 -30.61 -14.23 16.12
C VAL A 32 -30.59 -12.84 15.47
N GLY A 33 -31.74 -12.16 15.49
CA GLY A 33 -32.02 -10.93 14.76
C GLY A 33 -31.30 -9.70 15.31
N GLY A 34 -30.10 -9.48 14.80
CA GLY A 34 -29.53 -8.16 14.55
C GLY A 34 -28.93 -8.17 13.15
N ASN A 35 -28.64 -7.02 12.55
CA ASN A 35 -27.80 -6.94 11.35
C ASN A 35 -26.35 -7.33 11.73
N VAL A 36 -26.15 -8.61 12.07
CA VAL A 36 -24.91 -9.20 12.62
C VAL A 36 -23.94 -9.60 11.51
N GLU A 37 -24.38 -9.58 10.25
CA GLU A 37 -23.58 -10.09 9.12
C GLU A 37 -22.32 -9.26 8.82
N GLU A 38 -22.30 -7.98 9.20
CA GLU A 38 -21.20 -7.03 8.96
C GLU A 38 -20.46 -6.58 10.23
N THR A 39 -20.85 -7.10 11.39
CA THR A 39 -20.23 -6.74 12.68
C THR A 39 -19.56 -7.94 13.32
N GLY A 40 -18.37 -7.73 13.87
CA GLY A 40 -17.61 -8.73 14.60
C GLY A 40 -17.23 -8.26 16.00
N HIS A 41 -16.64 -9.18 16.77
CA HIS A 41 -16.13 -8.91 18.11
C HIS A 41 -14.66 -9.33 18.22
N VAL A 42 -13.84 -8.50 18.85
CA VAL A 42 -12.44 -8.81 19.08
C VAL A 42 -12.31 -9.96 20.09
N LEU A 43 -11.66 -11.05 19.71
CA LEU A 43 -11.31 -12.16 20.59
C LEU A 43 -10.04 -11.86 21.38
N SER A 44 -8.99 -11.46 20.67
CA SER A 44 -7.67 -11.16 21.25
C SER A 44 -6.95 -10.11 20.41
N VAL A 45 -6.05 -9.38 21.06
CA VAL A 45 -5.16 -8.40 20.41
C VAL A 45 -3.74 -8.63 20.90
N GLY A 46 -2.80 -8.76 19.97
CA GLY A 46 -1.37 -8.90 20.26
C GLY A 46 -0.52 -8.41 19.09
N ASP A 47 0.60 -7.75 19.37
CA ASP A 47 1.58 -7.29 18.36
C ASP A 47 0.97 -6.55 17.14
N SER A 48 -0.06 -5.73 17.39
CA SER A 48 -0.82 -5.00 16.35
C SER A 48 -1.62 -5.87 15.38
N ILE A 49 -1.86 -7.13 15.75
CA ILE A 49 -2.78 -8.05 15.09
C ILE A 49 -3.93 -8.33 16.05
N GLY A 50 -5.16 -8.22 15.55
CA GLY A 50 -6.38 -8.59 16.25
C GLY A 50 -7.02 -9.81 15.63
N HIS A 51 -7.45 -10.76 16.44
CA HIS A 51 -8.36 -11.81 16.00
C HIS A 51 -9.79 -11.37 16.26
N VAL A 52 -10.61 -11.37 15.21
CA VAL A 52 -12.00 -10.91 15.28
C VAL A 52 -12.91 -12.08 14.93
N TRP A 53 -13.89 -12.34 15.79
CA TRP A 53 -14.96 -13.29 15.53
C TRP A 53 -16.09 -12.62 14.77
N GLY A 54 -16.69 -13.33 13.81
CA GLY A 54 -17.79 -12.83 12.98
C GLY A 54 -17.30 -12.36 11.61
N LEU A 55 -17.79 -11.20 11.16
CA LEU A 55 -17.45 -10.61 9.85
C LEU A 55 -17.64 -11.59 8.68
N LYS A 56 -18.80 -12.25 8.61
CA LYS A 56 -19.04 -13.39 7.69
C LYS A 56 -18.88 -13.05 6.21
N ASN A 57 -19.13 -11.80 5.83
CA ASN A 57 -19.08 -11.34 4.44
C ASN A 57 -17.82 -10.50 4.11
N VAL A 58 -16.81 -10.51 4.99
CA VAL A 58 -15.61 -9.68 4.79
C VAL A 58 -14.69 -10.25 3.72
N GLN A 59 -14.12 -9.36 2.91
CA GLN A 59 -13.15 -9.72 1.89
C GLN A 59 -11.71 -9.63 2.42
N ALA A 60 -10.80 -10.38 1.80
CA ALA A 60 -9.39 -10.22 2.08
C ALA A 60 -8.94 -8.82 1.64
N LYS A 61 -8.13 -8.15 2.46
CA LYS A 61 -7.68 -6.75 2.31
C LYS A 61 -8.78 -5.70 2.44
N GLU A 62 -9.93 -6.05 2.99
CA GLU A 62 -10.95 -5.08 3.33
C GLU A 62 -10.55 -4.27 4.58
N MET A 63 -10.95 -2.99 4.59
CA MET A 63 -10.83 -2.14 5.76
C MET A 63 -11.93 -2.43 6.78
N VAL A 64 -11.55 -2.43 8.04
CA VAL A 64 -12.47 -2.53 9.17
C VAL A 64 -12.23 -1.38 10.14
N GLU A 65 -13.29 -0.97 10.81
CA GLU A 65 -13.26 0.07 11.82
C GLU A 65 -13.55 -0.53 13.19
N PHE A 66 -12.65 -0.31 14.13
CA PHE A 66 -12.85 -0.67 15.54
C PHE A 66 -13.70 0.39 16.23
N SER A 67 -14.46 0.00 17.26
CA SER A 67 -15.26 0.94 18.07
C SER A 67 -14.46 2.10 18.69
N SER A 68 -13.14 1.95 18.82
CA SER A 68 -12.19 2.98 19.26
C SER A 68 -11.84 4.03 18.18
N GLY A 69 -12.33 3.88 16.95
CA GLY A 69 -12.00 4.71 15.79
C GLY A 69 -10.66 4.35 15.12
N VAL A 70 -9.97 3.33 15.64
CA VAL A 70 -8.78 2.76 14.98
C VAL A 70 -9.24 1.98 13.76
N HIS A 71 -8.45 2.05 12.70
CA HIS A 71 -8.72 1.32 11.46
C HIS A 71 -7.85 0.06 11.40
N GLY A 72 -8.29 -0.96 10.70
CA GLY A 72 -7.49 -2.15 10.43
C GLY A 72 -7.79 -2.73 9.05
N MET A 73 -6.97 -3.69 8.63
CA MET A 73 -7.12 -4.42 7.38
C MET A 73 -7.19 -5.92 7.63
N CYS A 74 -8.19 -6.58 7.06
CA CYS A 74 -8.31 -8.03 7.09
C CYS A 74 -7.20 -8.67 6.24
N LEU A 75 -6.34 -9.46 6.87
CA LEU A 75 -5.24 -10.17 6.20
C LEU A 75 -5.59 -11.64 5.97
N ASN A 76 -5.99 -12.34 7.03
CA ASN A 76 -6.25 -13.77 7.00
C ASN A 76 -7.73 -14.03 7.31
N LEU A 77 -8.38 -14.87 6.50
CA LEU A 77 -9.77 -15.28 6.70
C LEU A 77 -9.76 -16.75 7.09
N GLU A 78 -10.08 -17.04 8.35
CA GLU A 78 -10.28 -18.39 8.85
C GLU A 78 -11.78 -18.68 9.02
N VAL A 79 -12.14 -19.95 9.21
CA VAL A 79 -13.55 -20.35 9.34
C VAL A 79 -14.19 -19.75 10.60
N ASP A 80 -13.42 -19.65 11.69
CA ASP A 80 -13.92 -19.24 13.00
C ASP A 80 -13.51 -17.81 13.39
N ASN A 81 -12.46 -17.27 12.78
CA ASN A 81 -11.95 -15.93 13.09
C ASN A 81 -11.32 -15.25 11.86
N VAL A 82 -11.17 -13.93 11.94
CA VAL A 82 -10.52 -13.10 10.94
C VAL A 82 -9.32 -12.41 11.58
N GLY A 83 -8.15 -12.57 10.96
CA GLY A 83 -6.93 -11.88 11.35
C GLY A 83 -6.90 -10.46 10.76
N VAL A 84 -6.96 -9.46 11.62
CA VAL A 84 -6.97 -8.03 11.27
C VAL A 84 -5.66 -7.39 11.69
N SER A 85 -4.94 -6.76 10.75
CA SER A 85 -3.81 -5.88 11.04
C SER A 85 -4.31 -4.52 11.47
N ILE A 86 -3.90 -4.04 12.64
CA ILE A 86 -4.37 -2.79 13.23
C ILE A 86 -3.47 -1.64 12.78
N PHE A 87 -4.05 -0.61 12.17
CA PHE A 87 -3.37 0.61 11.78
C PHE A 87 -3.47 1.67 12.87
N GLY A 88 -2.48 1.70 13.76
CA GLY A 88 -2.38 2.71 14.81
C GLY A 88 -1.99 2.09 16.15
N ASN A 89 -2.51 2.66 17.24
CA ASN A 89 -2.18 2.20 18.57
C ASN A 89 -3.09 1.04 19.00
N SER A 90 -2.52 -0.16 19.11
CA SER A 90 -3.22 -1.37 19.54
C SER A 90 -3.71 -1.32 21.00
N HIS A 91 -3.13 -0.47 21.85
CA HIS A 91 -3.54 -0.34 23.26
C HIS A 91 -4.95 0.23 23.46
N LEU A 92 -5.52 0.86 22.42
CA LEU A 92 -6.85 1.43 22.46
C LEU A 92 -7.95 0.39 22.24
N ILE A 93 -7.59 -0.81 21.78
CA ILE A 93 -8.52 -1.89 21.45
C ILE A 93 -8.46 -2.92 22.57
N LYS A 94 -9.64 -3.39 22.99
CA LYS A 94 -9.79 -4.42 24.01
C LYS A 94 -10.57 -5.62 23.49
N GLU A 95 -10.39 -6.75 24.17
CA GLU A 95 -11.20 -7.94 23.93
C GLU A 95 -12.68 -7.63 24.17
N GLY A 96 -13.54 -8.08 23.25
CA GLY A 96 -14.97 -7.81 23.24
C GLY A 96 -15.39 -6.57 22.43
N ASP A 97 -14.45 -5.71 22.02
CA ASP A 97 -14.77 -4.51 21.22
C ASP A 97 -15.47 -4.90 19.92
N THR A 98 -16.42 -4.08 19.50
CA THR A 98 -17.12 -4.26 18.22
C THR A 98 -16.26 -3.76 17.07
N VAL A 99 -16.22 -4.55 16.00
CA VAL A 99 -15.56 -4.24 14.73
C VAL A 99 -16.61 -4.20 13.64
N LYS A 100 -16.51 -3.21 12.75
CA LYS A 100 -17.43 -3.04 11.61
C LYS A 100 -16.67 -3.16 10.30
N CYS A 101 -17.25 -3.88 9.36
CA CYS A 101 -16.81 -3.85 7.96
C CYS A 101 -17.11 -2.49 7.34
N THR A 102 -16.19 -1.98 6.52
CA THR A 102 -16.43 -0.78 5.70
C THR A 102 -16.93 -1.12 4.29
N GLY A 103 -16.82 -2.39 3.86
CA GLY A 103 -17.17 -2.84 2.52
C GLY A 103 -16.20 -2.33 1.44
N GLN A 104 -15.11 -1.66 1.83
CA GLN A 104 -14.13 -1.07 0.93
C GLN A 104 -12.78 -1.74 1.14
N ILE A 105 -12.16 -2.15 0.05
CA ILE A 105 -10.75 -2.54 0.04
C ILE A 105 -9.93 -1.32 0.49
N VAL A 106 -8.82 -1.55 1.18
CA VAL A 106 -7.91 -0.44 1.54
C VAL A 106 -7.67 0.42 0.32
N ASP A 107 -7.86 1.72 0.47
CA ASP A 107 -7.65 2.69 -0.59
C ASP A 107 -6.85 3.86 -0.02
N VAL A 108 -5.85 4.28 -0.79
CA VAL A 108 -4.98 5.41 -0.43
C VAL A 108 -5.26 6.53 -1.41
N PRO A 109 -5.45 7.77 -0.92
CA PRO A 109 -5.62 8.93 -1.78
C PRO A 109 -4.39 9.14 -2.65
N VAL A 110 -4.59 9.33 -3.95
CA VAL A 110 -3.55 9.65 -4.94
C VAL A 110 -3.89 10.92 -5.70
N GLY A 111 -2.85 11.65 -6.09
CA GLY A 111 -2.99 12.85 -6.91
C GLY A 111 -1.82 13.83 -6.76
N PRO A 112 -1.76 14.86 -7.63
CA PRO A 112 -0.73 15.89 -7.61
C PRO A 112 -0.75 16.72 -6.33
N GLY A 113 -1.86 16.73 -5.58
CA GLY A 113 -1.98 17.39 -4.28
C GLY A 113 -1.05 16.82 -3.20
N LEU A 114 -0.56 15.59 -3.38
CA LEU A 114 0.41 14.96 -2.46
C LEU A 114 1.82 15.57 -2.57
N LEU A 115 2.12 16.27 -3.67
CA LEU A 115 3.46 16.81 -3.89
C LEU A 115 3.80 17.84 -2.80
N GLY A 116 4.87 17.58 -2.05
CA GLY A 116 5.33 18.44 -0.96
C GLY A 116 4.59 18.26 0.37
N CYS A 117 3.67 17.29 0.45
CA CYS A 117 3.01 16.89 1.69
C CYS A 117 3.75 15.70 2.33
N VAL A 118 3.62 15.58 3.65
CA VAL A 118 4.04 14.37 4.38
C VAL A 118 2.79 13.64 4.84
N VAL A 119 2.65 12.39 4.42
CA VAL A 119 1.47 11.56 4.70
C VAL A 119 1.85 10.29 5.44
N ASN A 120 0.90 9.74 6.20
CA ASN A 120 1.03 8.41 6.79
C ASN A 120 0.74 7.29 5.75
N ALA A 121 0.83 6.03 6.18
CA ALA A 121 0.57 4.87 5.31
C ALA A 121 -0.86 4.80 4.73
N LEU A 122 -1.83 5.48 5.35
CA LEU A 122 -3.21 5.58 4.88
C LEU A 122 -3.45 6.84 4.01
N GLY A 123 -2.42 7.65 3.77
CA GLY A 123 -2.50 8.88 2.98
C GLY A 123 -3.03 10.11 3.74
N ASN A 124 -3.19 10.03 5.06
CA ASN A 124 -3.56 11.18 5.88
C ASN A 124 -2.35 12.10 6.10
N PRO A 125 -2.50 13.42 5.93
CA PRO A 125 -1.40 14.37 6.14
C PRO A 125 -1.00 14.45 7.61
N ILE A 126 0.30 14.39 7.87
CA ILE A 126 0.90 14.55 9.21
C ILE A 126 1.74 15.83 9.34
N ASP A 127 1.80 16.63 8.27
CA ASP A 127 2.59 17.87 8.19
C ASP A 127 1.88 19.11 8.75
N GLY A 128 0.61 19.01 9.14
CA GLY A 128 -0.18 20.11 9.68
C GLY A 128 -0.54 21.20 8.66
N LYS A 129 -0.33 20.98 7.36
CA LYS A 129 -0.60 21.97 6.29
C LYS A 129 -2.05 22.00 5.80
N GLY A 130 -2.93 21.21 6.43
CA GLY A 130 -4.35 21.10 6.08
C GLY A 130 -4.67 19.89 5.20
N PRO A 131 -5.94 19.72 4.82
CA PRO A 131 -6.39 18.56 4.05
C PRO A 131 -5.89 18.62 2.60
N ILE A 132 -5.50 17.47 2.07
CA ILE A 132 -4.98 17.32 0.71
C ILE A 132 -6.14 17.29 -0.28
N LYS A 133 -6.01 17.99 -1.42
CA LYS A 133 -6.94 17.85 -2.54
C LYS A 133 -6.61 16.56 -3.29
N VAL A 134 -7.39 15.52 -3.02
CA VAL A 134 -7.25 14.20 -3.62
C VAL A 134 -8.07 14.13 -4.91
N ILE A 135 -7.54 13.46 -5.94
CA ILE A 135 -8.24 13.28 -7.23
C ILE A 135 -8.83 11.87 -7.31
N GLU A 136 -8.07 10.86 -6.88
CA GLU A 136 -8.42 9.45 -7.04
C GLU A 136 -8.00 8.64 -5.80
N CYS A 137 -8.61 7.48 -5.58
CA CYS A 137 -8.26 6.54 -4.52
C CYS A 137 -8.02 5.16 -5.15
N HIS A 138 -6.81 4.63 -5.00
CA HIS A 138 -6.43 3.33 -5.55
C HIS A 138 -5.31 2.71 -4.70
N ALA A 139 -5.57 1.71 -3.84
CA ALA A 139 -4.44 1.01 -3.15
C ALA A 139 -3.95 -0.27 -3.84
N SER A 140 -4.74 -0.93 -4.69
CA SER A 140 -4.35 -2.23 -5.25
C SER A 140 -4.68 -2.35 -6.73
N LEU A 141 -3.82 -1.73 -7.56
CA LEU A 141 -3.79 -2.00 -8.99
C LEU A 141 -2.88 -3.19 -9.26
N LYS A 142 -3.36 -4.14 -10.07
CA LYS A 142 -2.52 -5.24 -10.56
C LYS A 142 -1.42 -4.65 -11.44
N ALA A 143 -0.19 -5.11 -11.25
CA ALA A 143 0.91 -4.71 -12.12
C ALA A 143 0.59 -5.09 -13.59
N PRO A 144 0.97 -4.24 -14.55
CA PRO A 144 0.75 -4.51 -15.96
C PRO A 144 1.56 -5.71 -16.44
N SER A 145 0.93 -6.44 -17.36
CA SER A 145 1.47 -7.61 -18.03
C SER A 145 2.74 -7.29 -18.83
N ILE A 146 3.37 -8.31 -19.40
CA ILE A 146 4.63 -8.17 -20.15
C ILE A 146 4.44 -7.37 -21.45
N LEU A 147 3.29 -7.55 -22.13
CA LEU A 147 3.01 -6.93 -23.43
C LEU A 147 3.07 -5.38 -23.47
N PRO A 148 2.51 -4.64 -22.51
CA PRO A 148 2.63 -3.17 -22.49
C PRO A 148 4.00 -2.63 -22.05
N ARG A 149 5.00 -3.47 -21.75
CA ARG A 149 6.32 -3.00 -21.32
C ARG A 149 7.15 -2.58 -22.51
N HIS A 150 7.80 -1.43 -22.40
CA HIS A 150 8.74 -0.94 -23.41
C HIS A 150 10.18 -1.18 -22.98
N LEU A 151 11.09 -1.23 -23.95
CA LEU A 151 12.51 -1.25 -23.65
C LEU A 151 12.90 0.04 -22.96
N VAL A 152 13.60 -0.09 -21.84
CA VAL A 152 14.10 1.06 -21.09
C VAL A 152 15.25 1.67 -21.87
N ASN A 153 15.15 2.96 -22.20
CA ASN A 153 16.16 3.67 -22.99
C ASN A 153 16.41 5.11 -22.52
N GLN A 154 15.84 5.51 -21.38
CA GLN A 154 16.02 6.84 -20.83
C GLN A 154 16.80 6.79 -19.52
N PRO A 155 18.00 7.39 -19.47
CA PRO A 155 18.78 7.41 -18.24
C PRO A 155 18.15 8.34 -17.20
N MET A 156 18.31 7.96 -15.94
CA MET A 156 18.03 8.73 -14.75
C MET A 156 19.35 9.09 -14.06
N MET A 157 19.63 10.39 -13.99
CA MET A 157 20.89 10.87 -13.43
C MET A 157 20.78 11.02 -11.92
N THR A 158 21.61 10.29 -11.18
CA THR A 158 21.66 10.35 -9.70
C THR A 158 22.40 11.58 -9.16
N GLY A 159 23.22 12.21 -10.01
CA GLY A 159 24.11 13.32 -9.62
C GLY A 159 25.40 12.87 -8.94
N LEU A 160 25.60 11.55 -8.78
CA LEU A 160 26.82 10.96 -8.26
C LEU A 160 27.65 10.39 -9.42
N GLU A 161 28.82 10.97 -9.67
CA GLU A 161 29.69 10.57 -10.77
C GLU A 161 30.02 9.07 -10.78
N PRO A 162 30.35 8.41 -9.64
CA PRO A 162 30.65 6.98 -9.65
C PRO A 162 29.45 6.12 -10.07
N ILE A 163 28.23 6.53 -9.68
CA ILE A 163 27.01 5.79 -10.02
C ILE A 163 26.68 6.04 -11.49
N ASN A 164 26.61 7.29 -11.93
CA ASN A 164 26.25 7.64 -13.31
C ASN A 164 27.22 7.07 -14.37
N THR A 165 28.46 6.72 -13.98
CA THR A 165 29.45 6.14 -14.89
C THR A 165 29.45 4.61 -14.88
N MET A 166 29.32 3.98 -13.71
CA MET A 166 29.45 2.53 -13.55
C MET A 166 28.11 1.79 -13.50
N VAL A 167 27.07 2.44 -12.98
CA VAL A 167 25.74 1.87 -12.75
C VAL A 167 24.70 2.85 -13.30
N LEU A 168 24.36 2.67 -14.57
CA LEU A 168 23.30 3.45 -15.20
C LEU A 168 21.96 3.06 -14.55
N ALA A 169 21.32 4.05 -13.92
CA ALA A 169 19.94 3.94 -13.46
C ALA A 169 19.03 4.48 -14.57
N ASP A 170 17.95 3.77 -14.88
CA ASP A 170 17.02 4.16 -15.93
C ASP A 170 15.59 4.44 -15.41
N ARG A 171 14.82 5.22 -16.16
CA ARG A 171 13.56 5.84 -15.70
C ARG A 171 12.37 4.88 -15.53
N ASP A 172 12.21 3.92 -16.43
CA ASP A 172 10.89 3.30 -16.61
C ASP A 172 10.77 1.92 -15.96
N HIS A 173 11.77 1.03 -16.04
CA HIS A 173 11.61 -0.36 -15.58
C HIS A 173 12.83 -0.97 -14.86
N GLN A 174 13.62 -0.16 -14.15
CA GLN A 174 14.75 -0.67 -13.36
C GLN A 174 14.51 -0.46 -11.85
N CYS A 175 14.57 -1.56 -11.10
CA CYS A 175 14.64 -1.54 -9.64
C CYS A 175 16.11 -1.69 -9.23
N GLU A 176 16.76 -0.58 -8.89
CA GLU A 176 18.13 -0.58 -8.38
C GLU A 176 18.13 -0.80 -6.87
N ILE A 177 19.09 -1.58 -6.36
CA ILE A 177 19.18 -1.90 -4.93
C ILE A 177 20.39 -1.19 -4.29
N ILE A 178 20.13 -0.42 -3.23
CA ILE A 178 21.18 0.23 -2.43
C ILE A 178 21.45 -0.62 -1.19
N ILE A 179 22.51 -1.43 -1.23
CA ILE A 179 22.90 -2.33 -0.13
C ILE A 179 24.16 -1.81 0.56
N GLY A 180 24.24 -2.01 1.88
CA GLY A 180 25.45 -1.75 2.66
C GLY A 180 25.20 -1.77 4.17
N ASP A 181 26.26 -1.68 4.95
CA ASP A 181 26.21 -1.71 6.43
C ASP A 181 25.62 -0.45 7.06
N ARG A 182 25.36 -0.48 8.37
CA ARG A 182 24.90 0.71 9.09
C ARG A 182 25.89 1.87 8.90
N HIS A 183 25.37 3.08 8.71
CA HIS A 183 26.14 4.31 8.52
C HIS A 183 27.03 4.38 7.25
N THR A 184 26.77 3.55 6.23
CA THR A 184 27.51 3.62 4.95
C THR A 184 26.98 4.65 3.94
N GLY A 185 26.12 5.58 4.36
CA GLY A 185 25.62 6.64 3.47
C GLY A 185 24.50 6.22 2.50
N LYS A 186 23.85 5.07 2.69
CA LYS A 186 22.70 4.63 1.85
C LYS A 186 21.62 5.71 1.70
N THR A 187 21.26 6.36 2.80
CA THR A 187 20.28 7.45 2.80
C THR A 187 20.79 8.69 2.06
N VAL A 188 22.08 8.99 2.15
CA VAL A 188 22.70 10.14 1.45
C VAL A 188 22.63 9.94 -0.06
N VAL A 189 22.90 8.71 -0.54
CA VAL A 189 22.75 8.36 -1.96
C VAL A 189 21.32 8.60 -2.44
N ALA A 190 20.32 8.08 -1.71
CA ALA A 190 18.91 8.25 -2.08
C ALA A 190 18.47 9.73 -2.08
N ILE A 191 18.84 10.50 -1.04
CA ILE A 191 18.49 11.92 -0.93
C ILE A 191 19.16 12.74 -2.03
N ASN A 192 20.44 12.51 -2.32
CA ASN A 192 21.15 13.22 -3.39
C ASN A 192 20.50 12.96 -4.75
N THR A 193 20.11 11.71 -5.01
CA THR A 193 19.37 11.35 -6.24
C THR A 193 18.08 12.14 -6.37
N ILE A 194 17.31 12.32 -5.29
CA ILE A 194 16.08 13.12 -5.28
C ILE A 194 16.39 14.60 -5.55
N LEU A 195 17.39 15.16 -4.85
CA LEU A 195 17.76 16.57 -5.00
C LEU A 195 18.27 16.89 -6.41
N ASN A 196 19.01 15.98 -7.03
CA ASN A 196 19.52 16.16 -8.38
C ASN A 196 18.40 16.30 -9.43
N GLN A 197 17.21 15.73 -9.18
CA GLN A 197 16.09 15.85 -10.12
C GLN A 197 15.53 17.26 -10.25
N LYS A 198 15.88 18.16 -9.32
CA LYS A 198 15.47 19.57 -9.38
C LYS A 198 15.85 20.23 -10.71
N CYS A 199 17.03 19.94 -11.24
CA CYS A 199 17.48 20.57 -12.49
C CYS A 199 16.55 20.24 -13.67
N TRP A 200 16.05 19.00 -13.74
CA TRP A 200 15.09 18.56 -14.76
C TRP A 200 13.68 19.13 -14.50
N ASN A 201 13.30 19.27 -13.23
CA ASN A 201 11.98 19.77 -12.85
C ASN A 201 11.81 21.29 -13.06
N ASP A 202 12.89 22.06 -12.99
CA ASP A 202 12.90 23.50 -13.27
C ASP A 202 12.73 23.80 -14.78
N HIS A 203 12.91 22.81 -15.65
CA HIS A 203 12.72 22.96 -17.09
C HIS A 203 11.23 22.90 -17.48
N ARG A 204 10.88 23.51 -18.63
CA ARG A 204 9.48 23.57 -19.12
C ARG A 204 8.95 22.26 -19.69
N ASP A 205 9.82 21.28 -19.93
CA ASP A 205 9.47 20.02 -20.57
C ASP A 205 8.84 19.05 -19.55
N GLU A 206 7.53 18.82 -19.64
CA GLU A 206 6.81 17.94 -18.70
C GLU A 206 7.20 16.47 -18.83
N GLU A 207 7.60 16.01 -20.01
CA GLU A 207 7.96 14.61 -20.24
C GLU A 207 9.27 14.23 -19.55
N LYS A 208 10.11 15.23 -19.25
CA LYS A 208 11.40 15.01 -18.59
C LYS A 208 11.34 15.14 -17.08
N LYS A 209 10.22 15.60 -16.52
CA LYS A 209 10.06 15.81 -15.07
C LYS A 209 10.02 14.49 -14.32
N HIS A 210 10.52 14.56 -13.09
CA HIS A 210 10.56 13.44 -12.15
C HIS A 210 9.85 13.80 -10.87
N TYR A 211 8.90 12.96 -10.48
CA TYR A 211 8.24 13.06 -9.18
C TYR A 211 8.80 11.99 -8.26
N CYS A 212 9.52 12.42 -7.23
CA CYS A 212 10.15 11.51 -6.28
C CYS A 212 9.25 11.27 -5.08
N ILE A 213 9.19 10.02 -4.63
CA ILE A 213 8.51 9.61 -3.39
C ILE A 213 9.57 8.99 -2.48
N TYR A 214 9.63 9.46 -1.24
CA TYR A 214 10.53 8.92 -0.21
C TYR A 214 9.70 8.25 0.88
N VAL A 215 9.82 6.93 0.98
CA VAL A 215 9.11 6.13 1.97
C VAL A 215 10.06 5.76 3.11
N THR A 216 9.70 6.16 4.32
CA THR A 216 10.43 5.77 5.54
C THR A 216 9.69 4.62 6.21
N ALA A 217 10.35 3.47 6.34
CA ALA A 217 9.94 2.37 7.20
C ALA A 217 10.90 2.30 8.38
N GLY A 218 10.36 2.39 9.60
CA GLY A 218 11.09 2.38 10.86
C GLY A 218 10.73 1.20 11.72
#